data_AF-A0A2S5V5A1-F1
#
_entry.id   AF-A0A2S5V5A1-F1
#
_cell.length_a   1.000
_cell.length_b   1.000
_cell.length_c   1.000
_cell.angle_alpha   90.00
_cell.angle_beta   90.00
_cell.angle_gamma   90.00
#
_symmetry.space_group_name_H-M   'P 1'
#
loop_
_entity.id
_entity.type
_entity.pdbx_description
1 polymer ?
#
loop_
_entity_poly.entity_id
_entity_poly.type
_entity_poly.pdbx_seq_one_letter_code
_entity_poly.pdbx_strand_id
1 'polypeptide(L)'
;MLCMTPRVNVRETLSMILHVEAQRKLVREQLKAAGIPADAVEADLLLAGVLGISRGEVQMRSLLGREMTEREAIDVAAASTRRARREPLQHVLGAAPFLDMELAVGPGVFVPRPETESLVTSALELIKDRAPRGELAGVDVGSGSGAVALGVARGNGRIRMTAIEASSAAWPWLRANVETYGDGTVATFFGEASRAFSGIAAESLDLVISNPPYVPAENRPESREVWRHDPAEALYSGADGLDFIRELAIWSSASLRPGGVLIIEHEDTQGAEIRQIFTAAGFTEAATAEDLTGRDRITSAVLPASGRGGDGQPTIMEQRMGQIYATTDSLDLLAAVRAARTAIASGEVIVMPTDTVYGIAADAFSATAVQRLLDAKGRTRATPPPVLVANHETLDALAENVHPLARELFQRFAPGPLTVILQARGSLQWDLGETNGTVALRIPDSRLARELLKETGPLAVSSANKHGQPAATTAEEALEALGEVVGVFLDGGPAGGEPSTIVDATPLTRGEPARIVRQGALSRDLIEEVLGDKLAAFEAPEPGPEAASAVEADSAGTDSVETGSVETDSVEADSVEAELSVEAEASIETGAGTASTATDTAPDTEPEADGGTSPAKPSSLTERES
;
A
#
# COMPACT_ATOMS: atom_id res chain seq x y z
N MET A 1 -7.43 53.48 67.88
CA MET A 1 -8.08 52.38 67.15
C MET A 1 -7.16 52.04 65.97
N LEU A 2 -6.13 51.21 66.20
CA LEU A 2 -5.23 50.76 65.13
C LEU A 2 -5.93 49.61 64.38
N CYS A 3 -6.04 49.76 63.07
CA CYS A 3 -6.58 48.78 62.15
C CYS A 3 -5.62 47.57 62.08
N MET A 4 -6.06 46.41 62.57
CA MET A 4 -5.35 45.14 62.40
C MET A 4 -5.60 44.64 60.98
N THR A 5 -4.60 44.69 60.11
CA THR A 5 -4.56 43.87 58.91
C THR A 5 -4.21 42.42 59.30
N PRO A 6 -4.95 41.40 58.81
CA PRO A 6 -4.65 40.02 59.13
C PRO A 6 -3.32 39.64 58.48
N ARG A 7 -2.33 39.24 59.29
CA ARG A 7 -1.12 38.57 58.81
C ARG A 7 -1.53 37.19 58.29
N VAL A 8 -1.55 37.01 56.97
CA VAL A 8 -1.68 35.68 56.37
C VAL A 8 -0.45 34.88 56.77
N ASN A 9 -0.64 33.86 57.60
CA ASN A 9 0.43 32.94 57.98
C ASN A 9 0.73 32.04 56.77
N VAL A 10 1.82 32.33 56.06
CA VAL A 10 2.25 31.63 54.84
C VAL A 10 2.32 30.11 55.07
N ARG A 11 2.68 29.68 56.29
CA ARG A 11 2.76 28.27 56.67
C ARG A 11 1.38 27.59 56.80
N GLU A 12 0.38 28.30 57.32
CA GLU A 12 -1.01 27.81 57.38
C GLU A 12 -1.65 27.76 55.98
N THR A 13 -1.30 28.73 55.12
CA THR A 13 -1.78 28.78 53.73
C THR A 13 -1.17 27.66 52.88
N LEU A 14 0.13 27.38 53.05
CA LEU A 14 0.81 26.25 52.42
C LEU A 14 0.23 24.90 52.86
N SER A 15 0.03 24.69 54.17
CA SER A 15 -0.60 23.45 54.68
C SER A 15 -2.00 23.26 54.11
N MET A 16 -2.83 24.32 54.03
CA MET A 16 -4.15 24.25 53.39
C MET A 16 -4.11 23.86 51.91
N ILE A 17 -3.12 24.32 51.15
CA ILE A 17 -2.98 24.02 49.72
C ILE A 17 -2.48 22.58 49.52
N LEU A 18 -1.68 22.03 50.43
CA LEU A 18 -1.15 20.67 50.33
C LEU A 18 -2.20 19.58 50.66
N HIS A 19 -3.37 19.93 51.19
CA HIS A 19 -4.44 18.94 51.40
C HIS A 19 -4.89 18.33 50.06
N VAL A 20 -5.01 17.01 50.02
CA VAL A 20 -5.46 16.29 48.81
C VAL A 20 -6.80 16.83 48.32
N GLU A 21 -7.74 17.16 49.22
CA GLU A 21 -9.02 17.74 48.83
C GLU A 21 -8.90 19.13 48.20
N ALA A 22 -7.97 19.96 48.68
CA ALA A 22 -7.71 21.26 48.08
C ALA A 22 -7.12 21.12 46.67
N GLN A 23 -6.18 20.19 46.48
CA GLN A 23 -5.60 19.88 45.16
C GLN A 23 -6.66 19.33 44.19
N ARG A 24 -7.52 18.39 44.62
CA ARG A 24 -8.65 17.89 43.81
C ARG A 24 -9.54 19.04 43.34
N LYS A 25 -9.87 19.98 44.22
CA LYS A 25 -10.70 21.15 43.89
C LYS A 25 -10.00 22.07 42.87
N LEU A 26 -8.71 22.37 43.08
CA LEU A 26 -7.91 23.20 42.16
C LEU A 26 -7.87 22.60 40.75
N VAL A 27 -7.57 21.30 40.63
CA VAL A 27 -7.54 20.60 39.34
C VAL A 27 -8.91 20.66 38.67
N ARG A 28 -10.00 20.37 39.39
CA ARG A 28 -11.36 20.46 38.84
C ARG A 28 -11.69 21.85 38.30
N GLU A 29 -11.36 22.89 39.05
CA GLU A 29 -11.61 24.28 38.64
C GLU A 29 -10.80 24.64 37.39
N GLN A 30 -9.55 24.19 37.31
CA GLN A 30 -8.68 24.39 36.16
C GLN A 30 -9.19 23.67 34.90
N LEU A 31 -9.58 22.39 35.02
CA LEU A 31 -10.14 21.62 33.90
C LEU A 31 -11.47 22.22 33.42
N LYS A 32 -12.31 22.66 34.36
CA LYS A 32 -13.57 23.35 34.04
C LYS A 32 -13.32 24.64 33.25
N ALA A 33 -12.33 25.44 33.67
CA ALA A 33 -11.94 26.65 32.96
C ALA A 33 -11.43 26.38 31.54
N ALA A 34 -10.84 25.21 31.29
CA ALA A 34 -10.40 24.75 29.97
C ALA A 34 -11.53 24.14 29.10
N GLY A 35 -12.76 24.13 29.60
CA GLY A 35 -13.91 23.54 28.90
C GLY A 35 -13.82 22.02 28.76
N ILE A 36 -13.08 21.36 29.66
CA ILE A 36 -13.05 19.90 29.81
C ILE A 36 -14.17 19.52 30.80
N PRO A 37 -14.95 18.45 30.56
CA PRO A 37 -15.93 17.97 31.52
C PRO A 37 -15.28 17.68 32.88
N ALA A 38 -15.38 18.64 33.82
CA ALA A 38 -14.73 18.55 35.11
C ALA A 38 -15.56 17.73 36.11
N ASP A 39 -15.82 16.47 35.78
CA ASP A 39 -16.38 15.54 36.74
C ASP A 39 -15.33 15.19 37.81
N ALA A 40 -15.79 14.61 38.93
CA ALA A 40 -14.88 14.24 40.01
C ALA A 40 -13.90 13.14 39.60
N VAL A 41 -14.21 12.39 38.53
CA VAL A 41 -13.44 11.21 38.11
C VAL A 41 -12.15 11.63 37.42
N GLU A 42 -12.19 12.59 36.50
CA GLU A 42 -11.00 13.00 35.74
C GLU A 42 -9.91 13.62 36.63
N ALA A 43 -10.32 14.44 37.61
CA ALA A 43 -9.38 15.00 38.59
C ALA A 43 -8.80 13.91 39.51
N ASP A 44 -9.62 12.94 39.95
CA ASP A 44 -9.14 11.83 40.77
C ASP A 44 -8.16 10.94 40.00
N LEU A 45 -8.40 10.71 38.70
CA LEU A 45 -7.50 9.93 37.84
C LEU A 45 -6.16 10.65 37.59
N LEU A 46 -6.19 11.97 37.40
CA LEU A 46 -4.95 12.76 37.26
C LEU A 46 -4.10 12.69 38.53
N LEU A 47 -4.71 12.89 39.70
CA LEU A 47 -4.00 12.77 40.97
C LEU A 47 -3.51 11.34 41.19
N ALA A 48 -4.35 10.33 40.93
CA ALA A 48 -3.98 8.92 41.09
C ALA A 48 -2.73 8.57 40.26
N GLY A 49 -2.72 8.95 38.99
CA GLY A 49 -1.60 8.68 38.09
C GLY A 49 -0.31 9.41 38.49
N VAL A 50 -0.39 10.70 38.85
CA VAL A 50 0.79 11.46 39.29
C VAL A 50 1.39 10.91 40.59
N LEU A 51 0.54 10.43 41.51
CA LEU A 51 0.98 9.95 42.82
C LEU A 51 1.33 8.46 42.85
N GLY A 52 1.07 7.72 41.78
CA GLY A 52 1.26 6.27 41.75
C GLY A 52 0.36 5.52 42.75
N ILE A 53 -0.86 6.01 42.98
CA ILE A 53 -1.84 5.43 43.91
C ILE A 53 -3.17 5.17 43.20
N SER A 54 -4.04 4.36 43.79
CA SER A 54 -5.37 4.11 43.21
C SER A 54 -6.30 5.31 43.36
N ARG A 55 -7.32 5.40 42.48
CA ARG A 55 -8.41 6.38 42.61
C ARG A 55 -9.08 6.33 43.98
N GLY A 56 -9.28 5.13 44.52
CA GLY A 56 -9.88 4.93 45.84
C GLY A 56 -9.00 5.49 46.97
N GLU A 57 -7.68 5.36 46.85
CA GLU A 57 -6.73 5.94 47.79
C GLU A 57 -6.77 7.49 47.75
N VAL A 58 -6.88 8.11 46.56
CA VAL A 58 -7.06 9.57 46.44
C VAL A 58 -8.31 10.03 47.19
N GLN A 59 -9.44 9.34 47.01
CA GLN A 59 -10.70 9.66 47.68
C GLN A 59 -10.61 9.49 49.20
N MET A 60 -10.01 8.40 49.66
CA MET A 60 -9.77 8.16 51.08
C MET A 60 -8.87 9.25 51.69
N ARG A 61 -7.77 9.61 51.02
CA ARG A 61 -6.86 10.66 51.47
C ARG A 61 -7.55 12.02 51.55
N SER A 62 -8.41 12.35 50.58
CA SER A 62 -9.26 13.54 50.63
C SER A 62 -10.18 13.53 51.85
N LEU A 63 -10.92 12.45 52.09
CA LEU A 63 -11.86 12.33 53.23
C LEU A 63 -11.17 12.40 54.59
N LEU A 64 -9.97 11.84 54.70
CA LEU A 64 -9.18 11.83 55.93
C LEU A 64 -8.34 13.11 56.12
N GLY A 65 -8.44 14.08 55.22
CA GLY A 65 -7.67 15.34 55.29
C GLY A 65 -6.17 15.12 55.21
N ARG A 66 -5.71 14.14 54.42
CA ARG A 66 -4.28 13.89 54.22
C ARG A 66 -3.65 14.96 53.36
N GLU A 67 -2.39 15.26 53.64
CA GLU A 67 -1.57 16.20 52.88
C GLU A 67 -0.69 15.47 51.86
N MET A 68 -0.36 16.18 50.79
CA MET A 68 0.63 15.84 49.78
C MET A 68 1.97 16.49 50.17
N THR A 69 3.05 15.90 49.71
CA THR A 69 4.35 16.57 49.73
C THR A 69 4.35 17.75 48.74
N GLU A 70 5.25 18.71 48.96
CA GLU A 70 5.42 19.84 48.02
C GLU A 70 5.77 19.37 46.61
N ARG A 71 6.57 18.30 46.50
CA ARG A 71 6.94 17.71 45.22
C ARG A 71 5.72 17.17 44.47
N GLU A 72 4.91 16.36 45.15
CA GLU A 72 3.67 15.81 44.59
C GLU A 72 2.71 16.92 44.13
N ALA A 73 2.58 18.00 44.90
CA ALA A 73 1.75 19.15 44.52
C ALA A 73 2.29 19.87 43.27
N ILE A 74 3.61 20.00 43.13
CA ILE A 74 4.25 20.56 41.93
C ILE A 74 3.99 19.67 40.71
N ASP A 75 4.14 18.35 40.86
CA ASP A 75 3.93 17.40 39.76
C ASP A 75 2.44 17.38 39.33
N VAL A 76 1.50 17.47 40.28
CA VAL A 76 0.05 17.61 39.98
C VAL A 76 -0.25 18.94 39.27
N ALA A 77 0.36 20.05 39.69
CA ALA A 77 0.21 21.34 39.03
C ALA A 77 0.74 21.33 37.58
N ALA A 78 1.86 20.64 37.33
CA ALA A 78 2.40 20.47 35.99
C ALA A 78 1.49 19.60 35.11
N ALA A 79 1.02 18.46 35.62
CA ALA A 79 0.11 17.57 34.92
C ALA A 79 -1.24 18.23 34.60
N SER A 80 -1.82 18.94 35.56
CA SER A 80 -3.07 19.69 35.36
C SER A 80 -2.93 20.81 34.35
N THR A 81 -1.77 21.49 34.29
CA THR A 81 -1.48 22.50 33.26
C THR A 81 -1.42 21.89 31.86
N ARG A 82 -0.77 20.73 31.70
CA ARG A 82 -0.76 19.99 30.43
C ARG A 82 -2.17 19.56 30.03
N ARG A 83 -2.92 18.96 30.96
CA ARG A 83 -4.30 18.53 30.71
C ARG A 83 -5.22 19.70 30.34
N ALA A 84 -5.08 20.86 31.00
CA ALA A 84 -5.84 22.07 30.69
C ALA A 84 -5.56 22.63 29.27
N ARG A 85 -4.44 22.25 28.65
CA ARG A 85 -4.16 22.52 27.23
C ARG A 85 -4.83 21.55 26.27
N ARG A 86 -5.68 20.65 26.78
CA ARG A 86 -6.40 19.59 26.06
C ARG A 86 -5.52 18.41 25.64
N GLU A 87 -4.31 18.29 26.18
CA GLU A 87 -3.52 17.07 26.02
C GLU A 87 -4.28 15.87 26.60
N PRO A 88 -4.36 14.71 25.92
CA PRO A 88 -5.04 13.52 26.46
C PRO A 88 -4.48 13.14 27.84
N LEU A 89 -5.36 12.76 28.77
CA LEU A 89 -4.95 12.41 30.14
C LEU A 89 -3.88 11.32 30.14
N GLN A 90 -4.02 10.33 29.27
CA GLN A 90 -3.09 9.21 29.13
C GLN A 90 -1.71 9.68 28.67
N HIS A 91 -1.60 10.66 27.77
CA HIS A 91 -0.31 11.25 27.38
C HIS A 91 0.30 12.09 28.51
N VAL A 92 -0.55 12.74 29.32
CA VAL A 92 -0.10 13.44 30.53
C VAL A 92 0.53 12.47 31.52
N LEU A 93 -0.11 11.31 31.73
CA LEU A 93 0.32 10.27 32.66
C LEU A 93 1.41 9.34 32.09
N GLY A 94 1.57 9.29 30.76
CA GLY A 94 2.51 8.41 30.07
C GLY A 94 2.03 6.98 29.88
N ALA A 95 0.77 6.69 30.24
CA ALA A 95 0.22 5.34 30.27
C ALA A 95 -1.28 5.31 29.98
N ALA A 96 -1.73 4.23 29.33
CA ALA A 96 -3.13 3.95 29.04
C ALA A 96 -3.46 2.49 29.42
N PRO A 97 -4.54 2.26 30.20
CA PRO A 97 -5.03 0.90 30.43
C PRO A 97 -5.61 0.34 29.13
N PHE A 98 -5.33 -0.93 28.85
CA PHE A 98 -5.92 -1.69 27.75
C PHE A 98 -5.95 -3.17 28.11
N LEU A 99 -7.14 -3.77 28.17
CA LEU A 99 -7.34 -5.13 28.65
C LEU A 99 -6.71 -5.32 30.05
N ASP A 100 -5.81 -6.30 30.20
CA ASP A 100 -5.06 -6.58 31.44
C ASP A 100 -3.69 -5.87 31.49
N MET A 101 -3.44 -4.91 30.58
CA MET A 101 -2.16 -4.20 30.43
C MET A 101 -2.27 -2.71 30.76
N GLU A 102 -1.14 -2.13 31.15
CA GLU A 102 -0.93 -0.68 31.19
C GLU A 102 0.14 -0.33 30.16
N LEU A 103 -0.29 0.19 29.02
CA LEU A 103 0.56 0.47 27.86
C LEU A 103 1.18 1.86 27.97
N ALA A 104 2.49 1.98 27.72
CA ALA A 104 3.17 3.25 27.61
C ALA A 104 2.66 4.01 26.37
N VAL A 105 2.28 5.27 26.55
CA VAL A 105 1.76 6.15 25.50
C VAL A 105 2.22 7.59 25.68
N GLY A 106 2.18 8.39 24.62
CA GLY A 106 2.52 9.80 24.67
C GLY A 106 2.35 10.49 23.33
N PRO A 107 2.97 11.66 23.12
CA PRO A 107 2.81 12.41 21.86
C PRO A 107 3.13 11.56 20.63
N GLY A 108 2.25 11.64 19.63
CA GLY A 108 2.42 10.98 18.33
C GLY A 108 1.94 9.52 18.24
N VAL A 109 1.38 8.95 19.31
CA VAL A 109 0.67 7.67 19.25
C VAL A 109 -0.80 7.84 19.61
N PHE A 110 -1.66 7.04 18.98
CA PHE A 110 -3.08 7.01 19.30
C PHE A 110 -3.31 6.38 20.69
N VAL A 111 -4.16 7.00 21.50
CA VAL A 111 -4.55 6.46 22.81
C VAL A 111 -5.54 5.30 22.60
N PRO A 112 -5.22 4.07 23.07
CA PRO A 112 -6.14 2.94 22.98
C PRO A 112 -7.51 3.28 23.59
N ARG A 113 -8.58 2.88 22.90
CA ARG A 113 -9.96 3.18 23.30
C ARG A 113 -10.62 1.92 23.87
N PRO A 114 -11.59 2.07 24.80
CA PRO A 114 -12.37 0.93 25.30
C PRO A 114 -13.06 0.14 24.18
N GLU A 115 -13.52 0.82 23.13
CA GLU A 115 -14.14 0.21 21.96
C GLU A 115 -13.18 -0.77 21.26
N THR A 116 -11.88 -0.44 21.20
CA THR A 116 -10.84 -1.28 20.61
C THR A 116 -10.60 -2.59 21.41
N GLU A 117 -10.98 -2.67 22.68
CA GLU A 117 -10.98 -3.94 23.42
C GLU A 117 -12.01 -4.93 22.86
N SER A 118 -13.14 -4.41 22.34
CA SER A 118 -14.17 -5.23 21.69
C SER A 118 -13.68 -5.80 20.36
N LEU A 119 -12.81 -5.07 19.63
CA LEU A 119 -12.15 -5.54 18.42
C LEU A 119 -11.30 -6.78 18.72
N VAL A 120 -10.46 -6.71 19.75
CA VAL A 120 -9.62 -7.85 20.20
C VAL A 120 -10.48 -9.03 20.62
N THR A 121 -11.50 -8.79 21.44
CA THR A 121 -12.39 -9.86 21.93
C THR A 121 -13.11 -10.56 20.78
N SER A 122 -13.61 -9.80 19.81
CA SER A 122 -14.28 -10.34 18.62
C SER A 122 -13.33 -11.16 17.74
N ALA A 123 -12.10 -10.67 17.54
CA ALA A 123 -11.08 -11.40 16.79
C ALA A 123 -10.75 -12.74 17.45
N LEU A 124 -10.57 -12.76 18.78
CA LEU A 124 -10.29 -13.97 19.54
C LEU A 124 -11.40 -15.02 19.40
N GLU A 125 -12.67 -14.61 19.45
CA GLU A 125 -13.79 -15.54 19.26
C GLU A 125 -13.85 -16.08 17.82
N LEU A 126 -13.60 -15.23 16.81
CA LEU A 126 -13.60 -15.64 15.41
C LEU A 126 -12.52 -16.68 15.09
N ILE A 127 -11.34 -16.59 15.72
CA ILE A 127 -10.21 -17.50 15.45
C ILE A 127 -10.18 -18.73 16.39
N LYS A 128 -11.00 -18.75 17.44
CA LYS A 128 -11.02 -19.78 18.50
C LYS A 128 -11.19 -21.19 17.97
N ASP A 129 -12.13 -21.38 17.05
CA ASP A 129 -12.49 -22.69 16.49
C ASP A 129 -11.83 -22.97 15.13
N ARG A 130 -11.05 -22.01 14.61
CA ARG A 130 -10.43 -22.08 13.27
C ARG A 130 -9.08 -22.79 13.23
N ALA A 131 -8.60 -23.33 14.36
CA ALA A 131 -7.27 -23.88 14.48
C ALA A 131 -7.22 -25.43 14.42
N PRO A 132 -6.88 -26.06 13.28
CA PRO A 132 -6.40 -27.44 13.29
C PRO A 132 -4.98 -27.47 13.88
N ARG A 133 -4.81 -27.99 15.12
CA ARG A 133 -3.56 -28.45 15.80
C ARG A 133 -2.21 -27.66 15.69
N GLY A 134 -2.09 -26.53 14.98
CA GLY A 134 -0.86 -25.77 14.77
C GLY A 134 -0.81 -24.34 15.37
N GLU A 135 0.29 -23.64 15.11
CA GLU A 135 0.50 -22.23 15.43
C GLU A 135 -0.30 -21.35 14.45
N LEU A 136 -0.84 -20.23 14.94
CA LEU A 136 -1.57 -19.27 14.13
C LEU A 136 -0.67 -18.08 13.80
N ALA A 137 -0.89 -17.43 12.66
CA ALA A 137 -0.17 -16.23 12.25
C ALA A 137 -1.15 -15.08 12.04
N GLY A 138 -0.88 -13.93 12.64
CA GLY A 138 -1.71 -12.75 12.50
C GLY A 138 -0.91 -11.47 12.29
N VAL A 139 -1.57 -10.45 11.74
CA VAL A 139 -0.99 -9.14 11.50
C VAL A 139 -1.93 -8.07 12.01
N ASP A 140 -1.37 -7.12 12.76
CA ASP A 140 -2.02 -5.89 13.18
C ASP A 140 -1.48 -4.72 12.36
N VAL A 141 -2.34 -4.08 11.56
CA VAL A 141 -1.95 -3.01 10.62
C VAL A 141 -2.29 -1.65 11.22
N GLY A 142 -1.29 -0.78 11.34
CA GLY A 142 -1.44 0.51 12.04
C GLY A 142 -1.46 0.31 13.56
N SER A 143 -0.48 -0.46 14.06
CA SER A 143 -0.53 -1.01 15.42
C SER A 143 -0.42 0.05 16.53
N GLY A 144 0.11 1.24 16.22
CA GLY A 144 0.18 2.37 17.13
C GLY A 144 1.00 2.06 18.37
N SER A 145 0.34 1.92 19.51
CA SER A 145 0.96 1.55 20.79
C SER A 145 1.21 0.03 20.92
N GLY A 146 0.74 -0.78 19.97
CA GLY A 146 0.77 -2.24 20.04
C GLY A 146 -0.44 -2.86 20.72
N ALA A 147 -1.44 -2.06 21.11
CA ALA A 147 -2.57 -2.50 21.93
C ALA A 147 -3.27 -3.73 21.36
N VAL A 148 -3.65 -3.68 20.08
CA VAL A 148 -4.39 -4.76 19.40
C VAL A 148 -3.51 -6.00 19.25
N ALA A 149 -2.31 -5.87 18.66
CA ALA A 149 -1.37 -6.99 18.52
C ALA A 149 -1.07 -7.71 19.85
N LEU A 150 -0.77 -6.94 20.91
CA LEU A 150 -0.48 -7.48 22.23
C LEU A 150 -1.72 -8.14 22.85
N GLY A 151 -2.88 -7.51 22.74
CA GLY A 151 -4.14 -8.05 23.24
C GLY A 151 -4.48 -9.40 22.61
N VAL A 152 -4.36 -9.52 21.28
CA VAL A 152 -4.61 -10.76 20.55
C VAL A 152 -3.59 -11.85 20.93
N ALA A 153 -2.29 -11.53 20.95
CA ALA A 153 -1.25 -12.49 21.26
C ALA A 153 -1.35 -13.04 22.70
N ARG A 154 -1.69 -12.18 23.66
CA ARG A 154 -1.93 -12.57 25.06
C ARG A 154 -3.23 -13.35 25.24
N GLY A 155 -4.27 -12.99 24.50
CA GLY A 155 -5.56 -13.67 24.53
C GLY A 155 -5.55 -15.05 23.85
N ASN A 156 -4.56 -15.32 22.99
CA ASN A 156 -4.41 -16.59 22.29
C ASN A 156 -2.95 -17.06 22.31
N GLY A 157 -2.60 -17.98 23.20
CA GLY A 157 -1.24 -18.50 23.35
C GLY A 157 -0.70 -19.31 22.15
N ARG A 158 -1.42 -19.40 21.04
CA ARG A 158 -1.00 -20.06 19.79
C ARG A 158 -0.79 -19.10 18.64
N ILE A 159 -1.23 -17.85 18.73
CA ILE A 159 -1.06 -16.88 17.63
C ILE A 159 0.26 -16.12 17.78
N ARG A 160 0.97 -15.97 16.66
CA ARG A 160 2.09 -15.05 16.51
C ARG A 160 1.64 -13.85 15.73
N MET A 161 1.81 -12.67 16.32
CA MET A 161 1.39 -11.42 15.72
C MET A 161 2.59 -10.70 15.11
N THR A 162 2.37 -10.03 13.97
CA THR A 162 3.26 -8.98 13.48
C THR A 162 2.55 -7.63 13.59
N ALA A 163 3.12 -6.72 14.37
CA ALA A 163 2.64 -5.35 14.52
C ALA A 163 3.32 -4.45 13.48
N ILE A 164 2.55 -3.93 12.52
CA ILE A 164 3.02 -3.03 11.47
C ILE A 164 2.73 -1.58 11.88
N GLU A 165 3.75 -0.74 11.86
CA GLU A 165 3.64 0.68 12.17
C GLU A 165 4.49 1.53 11.21
N ALA A 166 3.87 2.52 10.58
CA ALA A 166 4.54 3.41 9.63
C ALA A 166 5.05 4.70 10.29
N SER A 167 4.40 5.13 11.36
CA SER A 167 4.69 6.38 12.05
C SER A 167 5.96 6.28 12.89
N SER A 168 6.96 7.09 12.53
CA SER A 168 8.19 7.23 13.32
C SER A 168 7.93 7.74 14.74
N ALA A 169 6.80 8.42 14.97
CA ALA A 169 6.41 8.93 16.28
C ALA A 169 5.75 7.86 17.16
N ALA A 170 4.96 6.95 16.57
CA ALA A 170 4.34 5.82 17.28
C ALA A 170 5.34 4.68 17.54
N TRP A 171 6.33 4.51 16.66
CA TRP A 171 7.29 3.39 16.70
C TRP A 171 8.00 3.17 18.06
N PRO A 172 8.50 4.20 18.77
CA PRO A 172 9.11 4.00 20.09
C PRO A 172 8.13 3.43 21.13
N TRP A 173 6.86 3.82 21.08
CA TRP A 173 5.82 3.35 21.98
C TRP A 173 5.48 1.88 21.71
N LEU A 174 5.27 1.52 20.44
CA LEU A 174 5.09 0.13 20.02
C LEU A 174 6.22 -0.75 20.55
N ARG A 175 7.48 -0.35 20.33
CA ARG A 175 8.64 -1.13 20.75
C ARG A 175 8.71 -1.31 22.26
N ALA A 176 8.51 -0.25 23.03
CA ALA A 176 8.56 -0.33 24.49
C ALA A 176 7.47 -1.27 25.05
N ASN A 177 6.26 -1.21 24.48
CA ASN A 177 5.17 -2.08 24.90
C ASN A 177 5.39 -3.52 24.46
N VAL A 178 5.90 -3.77 23.26
CA VAL A 178 6.24 -5.14 22.80
C VAL A 178 7.39 -5.74 23.61
N GLU A 179 8.37 -4.94 23.99
CA GLU A 179 9.44 -5.40 24.90
C GLU A 179 8.89 -5.81 26.27
N THR A 180 7.88 -5.08 26.77
CA THR A 180 7.27 -5.33 28.08
C THR A 180 6.29 -6.51 28.07
N TYR A 181 5.43 -6.60 27.05
CA TYR A 181 4.26 -7.49 27.04
C TYR A 181 4.28 -8.56 25.94
N GLY A 182 5.17 -8.45 24.95
CA GLY A 182 5.15 -9.26 23.74
C GLY A 182 5.63 -10.70 23.96
N ASP A 183 6.50 -10.98 24.93
CA ASP A 183 6.97 -12.33 25.31
C ASP A 183 7.35 -13.24 24.11
N GLY A 184 7.99 -12.65 23.08
CA GLY A 184 8.36 -13.36 21.83
C GLY A 184 7.19 -13.77 20.93
N THR A 185 5.95 -13.40 21.28
CA THR A 185 4.72 -13.70 20.53
C THR A 185 4.37 -12.60 19.54
N VAL A 186 4.94 -11.41 19.69
CA VAL A 186 4.71 -10.25 18.81
C VAL A 186 6.03 -9.79 18.19
N ALA A 187 6.12 -9.85 16.86
CA ALA A 187 7.17 -9.22 16.08
C ALA A 187 6.73 -7.80 15.65
N THR A 188 7.69 -6.92 15.39
CA THR A 188 7.40 -5.55 14.93
C THR A 188 7.98 -5.30 13.54
N PHE A 189 7.26 -4.53 12.73
CA PHE A 189 7.69 -4.08 11.41
C PHE A 189 7.51 -2.57 11.31
N PHE A 190 8.61 -1.86 11.01
CA PHE A 190 8.58 -0.42 10.78
C PHE A 190 8.48 -0.10 9.29
N GLY A 191 7.39 0.54 8.88
CA GLY A 191 7.17 1.01 7.52
C GLY A 191 5.71 0.85 7.07
N GLU A 192 5.47 1.26 5.84
CA GLU A 192 4.15 1.20 5.19
C GLU A 192 3.58 -0.22 5.13
N ALA A 193 2.27 -0.33 5.28
CA ALA A 193 1.54 -1.59 5.19
C ALA A 193 1.81 -2.30 3.85
N SER A 194 1.78 -1.58 2.73
CA SER A 194 2.07 -2.14 1.40
C SER A 194 3.43 -2.85 1.34
N ARG A 195 4.45 -2.26 1.94
CA ARG A 195 5.79 -2.86 2.02
C ARG A 195 5.80 -4.09 2.92
N ALA A 196 5.11 -4.04 4.05
CA ALA A 196 4.99 -5.20 4.93
C ALA A 196 4.33 -6.38 4.20
N PHE A 197 3.19 -6.14 3.54
CA PHE A 197 2.45 -7.17 2.81
C PHE A 197 3.21 -7.72 1.61
N SER A 198 4.08 -6.94 0.94
CA SER A 198 4.97 -7.48 -0.11
C SER A 198 5.94 -8.56 0.38
N GLY A 199 6.26 -8.58 1.67
CA GLY A 199 7.11 -9.60 2.29
C GLY A 199 6.35 -10.75 2.93
N ILE A 200 5.01 -10.69 2.99
CA ILE A 200 4.17 -11.74 3.58
C ILE A 200 3.82 -12.75 2.48
N ALA A 201 4.06 -14.02 2.75
CA ALA A 201 3.72 -15.08 1.80
C ALA A 201 2.20 -15.18 1.62
N ALA A 202 1.75 -15.49 0.39
CA ALA A 202 0.35 -15.78 0.12
C ALA A 202 -0.15 -16.95 0.98
N GLU A 203 -1.43 -16.90 1.36
CA GLU A 203 -2.11 -17.93 2.18
C GLU A 203 -1.39 -18.29 3.50
N SER A 204 -0.67 -17.36 4.11
CA SER A 204 0.12 -17.61 5.32
C SER A 204 -0.57 -17.16 6.61
N LEU A 205 -1.48 -16.18 6.53
CA LEU A 205 -2.10 -15.56 7.70
C LEU A 205 -3.44 -16.24 8.08
N ASP A 206 -3.73 -16.30 9.37
CA ASP A 206 -5.06 -16.62 9.92
C ASP A 206 -5.90 -15.37 10.21
N LEU A 207 -5.23 -14.26 10.54
CA LEU A 207 -5.88 -13.05 11.02
C LEU A 207 -5.19 -11.81 10.43
N VAL A 208 -5.97 -10.94 9.81
CA VAL A 208 -5.60 -9.54 9.62
C VAL A 208 -6.54 -8.70 10.45
N ILE A 209 -5.97 -7.87 11.32
CA ILE A 209 -6.71 -7.02 12.25
C ILE A 209 -6.20 -5.58 12.13
N SER A 210 -7.08 -4.60 12.28
CA SER A 210 -6.68 -3.19 12.23
C SER A 210 -7.69 -2.29 12.94
N ASN A 211 -7.20 -1.23 13.57
CA ASN A 211 -7.97 -0.02 13.82
C ASN A 211 -7.46 1.07 12.85
N PRO A 212 -7.94 1.09 11.59
CA PRO A 212 -7.40 1.94 10.55
C PRO A 212 -7.86 3.40 10.70
N PRO A 213 -7.21 4.36 10.02
CA PRO A 213 -7.82 5.66 9.81
C PRO A 213 -9.12 5.52 8.99
N TYR A 214 -10.22 6.08 9.50
CA TYR A 214 -11.55 5.96 8.89
C TYR A 214 -12.30 7.30 8.74
N VAL A 215 -11.67 8.42 9.10
CA VAL A 215 -12.30 9.75 9.02
C VAL A 215 -12.14 10.32 7.60
N PRO A 216 -13.21 10.80 6.95
CA PRO A 216 -13.10 11.52 5.68
C PRO A 216 -12.22 12.77 5.79
N ALA A 217 -11.43 13.08 4.76
CA ALA A 217 -10.47 14.20 4.79
C ALA A 217 -11.08 15.58 5.06
N GLU A 218 -12.35 15.79 4.70
CA GLU A 218 -13.07 17.05 4.94
C GLU A 218 -13.80 17.08 6.29
N ASN A 219 -13.94 15.92 6.93
CA ASN A 219 -14.63 15.82 8.20
C ASN A 219 -13.69 16.22 9.34
N ARG A 220 -14.27 16.62 10.46
CA ARG A 220 -13.52 16.91 11.68
C ARG A 220 -14.06 16.05 12.81
N PRO A 221 -13.21 15.26 13.49
CA PRO A 221 -13.62 14.51 14.67
C PRO A 221 -14.31 15.40 15.70
N GLU A 222 -15.35 14.88 16.36
CA GLU A 222 -16.12 15.64 17.36
C GLU A 222 -15.26 16.05 18.57
N SER A 223 -14.34 15.17 18.97
CA SER A 223 -13.48 15.39 20.14
C SER A 223 -12.34 16.35 19.82
N ARG A 224 -12.23 17.43 20.60
CA ARG A 224 -11.18 18.46 20.44
C ARG A 224 -9.80 17.94 20.75
N GLU A 225 -9.72 16.96 21.64
CA GLU A 225 -8.52 16.25 22.01
C GLU A 225 -7.98 15.46 20.81
N VAL A 226 -8.87 14.75 20.10
CA VAL A 226 -8.54 13.87 18.96
C VAL A 226 -7.94 14.69 17.82
N TRP A 227 -8.67 15.67 17.26
CA TRP A 227 -8.12 16.40 16.09
C TRP A 227 -6.96 17.36 16.42
N ARG A 228 -6.66 17.63 17.70
CA ARG A 228 -5.52 18.46 18.11
C ARG A 228 -4.25 17.67 18.42
N HIS A 229 -4.39 16.46 18.94
CA HIS A 229 -3.28 15.73 19.53
C HIS A 229 -3.05 14.36 18.90
N ASP A 230 -4.05 13.77 18.25
CA ASP A 230 -3.87 12.53 17.50
C ASP A 230 -3.29 12.88 16.11
N PRO A 231 -2.34 12.06 15.61
CA PRO A 231 -1.68 12.34 14.34
C PRO A 231 -2.67 12.19 13.16
N ALA A 232 -2.58 13.07 12.16
CA ALA A 232 -3.54 13.11 11.05
C ALA A 232 -3.59 11.78 10.27
N GLU A 233 -2.43 11.13 10.09
CA GLU A 233 -2.28 9.81 9.45
C GLU A 233 -3.00 8.68 10.19
N ALA A 234 -3.28 8.83 11.49
CA ALA A 234 -4.07 7.86 12.26
C ALA A 234 -5.58 8.14 12.23
N LEU A 235 -6.01 9.25 11.62
CA LEU A 235 -7.41 9.66 11.59
C LEU A 235 -7.99 9.60 10.17
N TYR A 236 -7.32 10.19 9.19
CA TYR A 236 -7.92 10.50 7.91
C TYR A 236 -7.59 9.50 6.81
N SER A 237 -8.59 9.15 5.97
CA SER A 237 -8.42 8.19 4.88
C SER A 237 -9.26 8.53 3.65
N GLY A 238 -8.68 9.27 2.71
CA GLY A 238 -9.36 9.61 1.45
C GLY A 238 -10.57 10.53 1.63
N ALA A 239 -11.34 10.70 0.55
CA ALA A 239 -12.49 11.60 0.52
C ALA A 239 -13.70 11.08 1.32
N ASP A 240 -13.84 9.76 1.46
CA ASP A 240 -14.97 9.10 2.10
C ASP A 240 -14.60 8.33 3.38
N GLY A 241 -13.32 8.36 3.80
CA GLY A 241 -12.85 7.63 4.98
C GLY A 241 -12.49 6.17 4.69
N LEU A 242 -12.59 5.67 3.44
CA LEU A 242 -12.55 4.24 3.16
C LEU A 242 -11.36 3.79 2.29
N ASP A 243 -10.49 4.69 1.85
CA ASP A 243 -9.40 4.34 0.93
C ASP A 243 -8.44 3.30 1.51
N PHE A 244 -8.00 3.49 2.76
CA PHE A 244 -7.14 2.52 3.45
C PHE A 244 -7.86 1.18 3.68
N ILE A 245 -9.16 1.20 3.97
CA ILE A 245 -9.95 -0.02 4.17
C ILE A 245 -10.04 -0.83 2.87
N ARG A 246 -10.17 -0.17 1.71
CA ARG A 246 -10.14 -0.83 0.40
C ARG A 246 -8.80 -1.51 0.14
N GLU A 247 -7.69 -0.82 0.40
CA GLU A 247 -6.35 -1.38 0.24
C GLU A 247 -6.09 -2.54 1.22
N LEU A 248 -6.52 -2.39 2.47
CA LEU A 248 -6.40 -3.42 3.49
C LEU A 248 -7.19 -4.68 3.11
N ALA A 249 -8.41 -4.54 2.59
CA ALA A 249 -9.20 -5.68 2.14
C ALA A 249 -8.49 -6.45 1.01
N ILE A 250 -7.86 -5.74 0.08
CA ILE A 250 -7.06 -6.31 -1.00
C ILE A 250 -5.86 -7.09 -0.45
N TRP A 251 -5.02 -6.47 0.38
CA TRP A 251 -3.85 -7.13 0.95
C TRP A 251 -4.22 -8.33 1.81
N SER A 252 -5.33 -8.23 2.54
CA SER A 252 -5.85 -9.32 3.36
C SER A 252 -6.29 -10.50 2.51
N SER A 253 -7.01 -10.26 1.41
CA SER A 253 -7.48 -11.34 0.52
C SER A 253 -6.31 -12.11 -0.12
N ALA A 254 -5.20 -11.42 -0.39
CA ALA A 254 -3.98 -12.02 -0.97
C ALA A 254 -3.15 -12.85 0.03
N SER A 255 -3.21 -12.51 1.32
CA SER A 255 -2.29 -13.03 2.34
C SER A 255 -2.93 -14.00 3.33
N LEU A 256 -4.25 -13.91 3.53
CA LEU A 256 -5.01 -14.82 4.38
C LEU A 256 -5.08 -16.21 3.73
N ARG A 257 -4.94 -17.24 4.56
CA ARG A 257 -5.26 -18.62 4.17
C ARG A 257 -6.78 -18.77 3.98
N PRO A 258 -7.24 -19.79 3.25
CA PRO A 258 -8.65 -20.13 3.23
C PRO A 258 -9.20 -20.40 4.64
N GLY A 259 -10.29 -19.74 5.00
CA GLY A 259 -10.83 -19.68 6.36
C GLY A 259 -10.21 -18.61 7.27
N GLY A 260 -9.24 -17.83 6.78
CA GLY A 260 -8.67 -16.69 7.48
C GLY A 260 -9.66 -15.55 7.67
N VAL A 261 -9.40 -14.68 8.64
CA VAL A 261 -10.32 -13.62 9.09
C VAL A 261 -9.70 -12.25 8.83
N LEU A 262 -10.48 -11.35 8.24
CA LEU A 262 -10.24 -9.92 8.27
C LEU A 262 -11.22 -9.28 9.25
N ILE A 263 -10.74 -8.46 10.17
CA ILE A 263 -11.57 -7.73 11.13
C ILE A 263 -11.03 -6.34 11.40
N ILE A 264 -11.88 -5.32 11.35
CA ILE A 264 -11.48 -3.93 11.54
C ILE A 264 -12.44 -3.17 12.45
N GLU A 265 -11.92 -2.17 13.16
CA GLU A 265 -12.71 -1.11 13.80
C GLU A 265 -13.05 0.00 12.78
N HIS A 266 -14.18 0.68 12.95
CA HIS A 266 -14.62 1.80 12.10
C HIS A 266 -15.62 2.74 12.81
N GLU A 267 -16.05 3.82 12.13
CA GLU A 267 -17.11 4.72 12.63
C GLU A 267 -18.51 4.09 12.50
N ASP A 268 -19.47 4.56 13.31
CA ASP A 268 -20.80 3.95 13.49
C ASP A 268 -21.73 3.99 12.27
N THR A 269 -21.36 4.70 11.20
CA THR A 269 -22.15 4.79 9.96
C THR A 269 -21.59 3.98 8.80
N GLN A 270 -20.37 3.45 8.92
CA GLN A 270 -19.63 2.89 7.78
C GLN A 270 -19.84 1.37 7.56
N GLY A 271 -20.49 0.69 8.50
CA GLY A 271 -20.57 -0.79 8.51
C GLY A 271 -21.13 -1.38 7.21
N ALA A 272 -22.18 -0.77 6.64
CA ALA A 272 -22.79 -1.27 5.40
C ALA A 272 -21.85 -1.20 4.19
N GLU A 273 -21.12 -0.10 4.03
CA GLU A 273 -20.19 0.10 2.92
C GLU A 273 -18.94 -0.77 3.08
N ILE A 274 -18.44 -0.92 4.30
CA ILE A 274 -17.31 -1.81 4.60
C ILE A 274 -17.65 -3.27 4.27
N ARG A 275 -18.86 -3.74 4.60
CA ARG A 275 -19.32 -5.09 4.21
C ARG A 275 -19.34 -5.28 2.69
N GLN A 276 -19.71 -4.25 1.93
CA GLN A 276 -19.65 -4.28 0.47
C GLN A 276 -18.21 -4.33 -0.04
N ILE A 277 -17.29 -3.55 0.55
CA ILE A 277 -15.86 -3.59 0.23
C ILE A 277 -15.30 -4.99 0.47
N PHE A 278 -15.60 -5.59 1.62
CA PHE A 278 -15.15 -6.95 1.96
C PHE A 278 -15.72 -7.99 0.99
N THR A 279 -16.99 -7.86 0.62
CA THR A 279 -17.62 -8.75 -0.37
C THR A 279 -17.02 -8.57 -1.77
N ALA A 280 -16.67 -7.35 -2.17
CA ALA A 280 -16.02 -7.07 -3.46
C ALA A 280 -14.55 -7.56 -3.51
N ALA A 281 -13.90 -7.63 -2.34
CA ALA A 281 -12.63 -8.33 -2.12
C ALA A 281 -12.83 -9.85 -1.87
N GLY A 282 -14.06 -10.35 -2.08
CA GLY A 282 -14.59 -11.71 -1.92
C GLY A 282 -14.27 -12.45 -0.65
N PHE A 283 -14.34 -11.71 0.44
CA PHE A 283 -14.69 -12.30 1.70
C PHE A 283 -16.17 -12.71 1.71
N THR A 284 -16.47 -13.69 2.54
CA THR A 284 -17.81 -14.18 2.85
C THR A 284 -18.13 -13.89 4.31
N GLU A 285 -19.38 -14.08 4.72
CA GLU A 285 -19.81 -13.86 6.12
C GLU A 285 -19.50 -12.45 6.64
N ALA A 286 -19.53 -11.44 5.75
CA ALA A 286 -19.30 -10.06 6.14
C ALA A 286 -20.39 -9.60 7.12
N ALA A 287 -19.98 -9.29 8.34
CA ALA A 287 -20.87 -8.95 9.45
C ALA A 287 -20.31 -7.77 10.23
N THR A 288 -21.22 -6.95 10.76
CA THR A 288 -20.87 -5.82 11.62
C THR A 288 -21.43 -6.07 13.01
N ALA A 289 -20.58 -5.91 14.01
CA ALA A 289 -20.90 -6.00 15.42
C ALA A 289 -21.00 -4.60 16.04
N GLU A 290 -21.94 -4.48 16.96
CA GLU A 290 -22.13 -3.27 17.76
C GLU A 290 -21.17 -3.27 18.97
N ASP A 291 -20.75 -2.08 19.38
CA ASP A 291 -20.10 -1.85 20.66
C ASP A 291 -21.10 -1.90 21.85
N LEU A 292 -20.58 -1.75 23.06
CA LEU A 292 -21.40 -1.78 24.29
C LEU A 292 -22.42 -0.63 24.38
N THR A 293 -22.35 0.36 23.49
CA THR A 293 -23.30 1.48 23.39
C THR A 293 -24.38 1.24 22.32
N GLY A 294 -24.34 0.09 21.63
CA GLY A 294 -25.30 -0.28 20.58
C GLY A 294 -25.02 0.41 19.26
N ARG A 295 -23.77 0.79 19.00
CA ARG A 295 -23.34 1.42 17.73
C ARG A 295 -22.47 0.46 16.95
N ASP A 296 -22.66 0.40 15.63
CA ASP A 296 -21.76 -0.31 14.74
C ASP A 296 -20.30 0.13 15.02
N ARG A 297 -19.40 -0.82 15.20
CA ARG A 297 -18.02 -0.49 15.54
C ARG A 297 -16.99 -1.39 14.89
N ILE A 298 -17.36 -2.64 14.65
CA ILE A 298 -16.44 -3.68 14.21
C ILE A 298 -17.05 -4.38 13.01
N THR A 299 -16.34 -4.46 11.90
CA THR A 299 -16.74 -5.29 10.75
C THR A 299 -15.73 -6.39 10.53
N SER A 300 -16.20 -7.62 10.39
CA SER A 300 -15.40 -8.80 10.13
C SER A 300 -15.90 -9.54 8.89
N ALA A 301 -15.01 -10.25 8.21
CA ALA A 301 -15.37 -11.20 7.17
C ALA A 301 -14.33 -12.32 7.05
N VAL A 302 -14.69 -13.37 6.32
CA VAL A 302 -13.95 -14.63 6.23
C VAL A 302 -13.52 -14.87 4.80
N LEU A 303 -12.23 -15.13 4.58
CA LEU A 303 -11.79 -15.62 3.29
C LEU A 303 -12.32 -17.06 3.12
N PRO A 304 -13.13 -17.36 2.08
CA PRO A 304 -13.77 -18.67 1.96
C PRO A 304 -12.73 -19.80 1.84
N ALA A 305 -13.05 -20.96 2.43
CA ALA A 305 -12.22 -22.16 2.30
C ALA A 305 -12.18 -22.61 0.83
N SER A 306 -11.00 -22.92 0.28
CA SER A 306 -10.86 -23.45 -1.08
C SER A 306 -11.30 -24.91 -1.12
N GLY A 307 -12.61 -25.10 -1.26
CA GLY A 307 -13.26 -26.38 -1.50
C GLY A 307 -14.62 -26.15 -2.15
N ARG A 308 -14.73 -26.49 -3.44
CA ARG A 308 -15.94 -26.56 -4.29
C ARG A 308 -17.19 -25.93 -3.66
N GLY A 309 -17.55 -24.74 -4.15
CA GLY A 309 -18.76 -24.02 -3.79
C GLY A 309 -19.96 -24.96 -3.64
N GLY A 310 -20.43 -25.07 -2.40
CA GLY A 310 -21.66 -25.80 -2.07
C GLY A 310 -22.91 -25.18 -2.67
N ASP A 311 -22.84 -23.91 -3.11
CA ASP A 311 -24.00 -23.16 -3.62
C ASP A 311 -23.76 -22.56 -5.02
N GLY A 312 -22.87 -23.15 -5.82
CA GLY A 312 -22.70 -22.77 -7.24
C GLY A 312 -22.33 -21.31 -7.51
N GLN A 313 -21.87 -20.57 -6.50
CA GLN A 313 -21.41 -19.18 -6.63
C GLN A 313 -19.92 -19.16 -7.01
N PRO A 314 -19.52 -18.39 -8.04
CA PRO A 314 -18.12 -18.27 -8.46
C PRO A 314 -17.27 -17.56 -7.39
N THR A 315 -16.03 -18.03 -7.18
CA THR A 315 -14.92 -17.38 -6.42
C THR A 315 -14.60 -15.98 -6.96
N ILE A 316 -13.83 -15.13 -6.27
CA ILE A 316 -13.40 -13.81 -6.80
C ILE A 316 -12.71 -13.94 -8.15
N MET A 317 -11.82 -14.93 -8.27
CA MET A 317 -11.13 -15.22 -9.53
C MET A 317 -12.15 -15.65 -10.60
N GLU A 318 -13.13 -16.48 -10.27
CA GLU A 318 -14.23 -16.86 -11.20
C GLU A 318 -15.22 -15.71 -11.47
N GLN A 319 -15.38 -14.75 -10.56
CA GLN A 319 -16.21 -13.55 -10.69
C GLN A 319 -15.54 -12.50 -11.57
N ARG A 320 -14.20 -12.46 -11.55
CA ARG A 320 -13.36 -11.59 -12.38
C ARG A 320 -12.91 -12.28 -13.67
N MET A 321 -13.01 -13.60 -13.79
CA MET A 321 -12.56 -14.35 -14.97
C MET A 321 -13.11 -13.72 -16.24
N GLY A 322 -12.20 -13.26 -17.09
CA GLY A 322 -12.56 -12.61 -18.33
C GLY A 322 -13.12 -11.18 -18.22
N GLN A 323 -12.96 -10.49 -17.09
CA GLN A 323 -13.45 -9.13 -16.92
C GLN A 323 -12.50 -8.12 -17.57
N ILE A 324 -13.04 -7.34 -18.51
CA ILE A 324 -12.37 -6.20 -19.13
C ILE A 324 -12.65 -4.94 -18.33
N TYR A 325 -11.60 -4.22 -17.97
CA TYR A 325 -11.63 -2.92 -17.31
C TYR A 325 -11.24 -1.86 -18.33
N ALA A 326 -12.21 -1.01 -18.70
CA ALA A 326 -11.95 0.14 -19.56
C ALA A 326 -10.98 1.11 -18.88
N THR A 327 -10.19 1.85 -19.66
CA THR A 327 -9.33 2.93 -19.16
C THR A 327 -9.60 4.27 -19.86
N THR A 328 -10.79 4.41 -20.45
CA THR A 328 -11.19 5.53 -21.30
C THR A 328 -11.38 6.85 -20.55
N ASP A 329 -11.72 6.81 -19.26
CA ASP A 329 -11.82 7.98 -18.40
C ASP A 329 -11.03 7.83 -17.09
N SER A 330 -10.97 8.89 -16.28
CA SER A 330 -10.14 8.94 -15.07
C SER A 330 -10.65 8.04 -13.93
N LEU A 331 -11.95 7.77 -13.86
CA LEU A 331 -12.54 6.91 -12.82
C LEU A 331 -12.35 5.43 -13.19
N ASP A 332 -12.59 5.10 -14.45
CA ASP A 332 -12.38 3.76 -15.00
C ASP A 332 -10.90 3.36 -14.93
N LEU A 333 -9.99 4.28 -15.27
CA LEU A 333 -8.54 4.09 -15.11
C LEU A 333 -8.15 3.77 -13.66
N LEU A 334 -8.74 4.47 -12.68
CA LEU A 334 -8.47 4.22 -11.26
C LEU A 334 -8.95 2.83 -10.84
N ALA A 335 -10.15 2.42 -11.27
CA ALA A 335 -10.69 1.08 -11.01
C ALA A 335 -9.83 -0.02 -11.66
N ALA A 336 -9.43 0.18 -12.91
CA ALA A 336 -8.59 -0.74 -13.68
C ALA A 336 -7.21 -0.94 -13.04
N VAL A 337 -6.53 0.16 -12.65
CA VAL A 337 -5.24 0.10 -11.96
C VAL A 337 -5.38 -0.57 -10.58
N ARG A 338 -6.45 -0.27 -9.82
CA ARG A 338 -6.72 -0.93 -8.53
C ARG A 338 -6.93 -2.45 -8.70
N ALA A 339 -7.70 -2.88 -9.70
CA ALA A 339 -7.91 -4.29 -10.00
C ALA A 339 -6.61 -4.99 -10.40
N ALA A 340 -5.81 -4.36 -11.26
CA ALA A 340 -4.50 -4.87 -11.67
C ALA A 340 -3.52 -5.01 -10.49
N ARG A 341 -3.42 -3.98 -9.63
CA ARG A 341 -2.59 -4.01 -8.41
C ARG A 341 -3.00 -5.16 -7.50
N THR A 342 -4.30 -5.34 -7.30
CA THR A 342 -4.88 -6.41 -6.48
C THR A 342 -4.49 -7.79 -7.00
N ALA A 343 -4.68 -8.03 -8.29
CA ALA A 343 -4.35 -9.30 -8.93
C ALA A 343 -2.84 -9.60 -8.84
N ILE A 344 -2.00 -8.62 -9.18
CA ILE A 344 -0.53 -8.77 -9.11
C ILE A 344 -0.06 -9.06 -7.67
N ALA A 345 -0.56 -8.32 -6.68
CA ALA A 345 -0.21 -8.53 -5.27
C ALA A 345 -0.65 -9.91 -4.74
N SER A 346 -1.70 -10.49 -5.33
CA SER A 346 -2.18 -11.84 -5.03
C SER A 346 -1.41 -12.94 -5.78
N GLY A 347 -0.37 -12.56 -6.54
CA GLY A 347 0.41 -13.46 -7.39
C GLY A 347 -0.36 -13.96 -8.61
N GLU A 348 -1.47 -13.34 -8.97
CA GLU A 348 -2.23 -13.64 -10.18
C GLU A 348 -1.55 -13.00 -11.41
N VAL A 349 -2.00 -13.43 -12.59
CA VAL A 349 -1.61 -12.86 -13.87
C VAL A 349 -2.68 -11.88 -14.35
N ILE A 350 -2.25 -10.82 -15.00
CA ILE A 350 -3.14 -9.85 -15.65
C ILE A 350 -2.83 -9.77 -17.13
N VAL A 351 -3.74 -9.21 -17.91
CA VAL A 351 -3.49 -8.77 -19.28
C VAL A 351 -3.49 -7.24 -19.33
N MET A 352 -2.45 -6.67 -19.93
CA MET A 352 -2.26 -5.23 -20.03
C MET A 352 -1.78 -4.80 -21.42
N PRO A 353 -2.14 -3.59 -21.89
CA PRO A 353 -1.72 -3.08 -23.19
C PRO A 353 -0.28 -2.55 -23.15
N THR A 354 0.46 -2.75 -24.24
CA THR A 354 1.74 -2.09 -24.50
C THR A 354 1.68 -1.34 -25.83
N ASP A 355 2.71 -0.56 -26.15
CA ASP A 355 2.89 0.07 -27.46
C ASP A 355 3.04 -0.94 -28.61
N THR A 356 3.29 -2.21 -28.31
CA THR A 356 3.47 -3.28 -29.30
C THR A 356 2.24 -4.17 -29.41
N VAL A 357 2.04 -5.05 -28.45
CA VAL A 357 0.92 -6.00 -28.38
C VAL A 357 0.43 -6.07 -26.94
N TYR A 358 -0.75 -6.64 -26.70
CA TYR A 358 -1.17 -6.92 -25.34
C TYR A 358 -0.24 -7.97 -24.72
N GLY A 359 0.03 -7.83 -23.42
CA GLY A 359 0.91 -8.71 -22.67
C GLY A 359 0.19 -9.35 -21.50
N ILE A 360 0.39 -10.66 -21.30
CA ILE A 360 0.12 -11.30 -20.01
C ILE A 360 1.30 -10.98 -19.08
N ALA A 361 1.01 -10.46 -17.90
CA ALA A 361 1.99 -9.92 -16.96
C ALA A 361 1.84 -10.55 -15.57
N ALA A 362 2.97 -10.74 -14.90
CA ALA A 362 3.10 -11.23 -13.53
C ALA A 362 4.19 -10.45 -12.78
N ASP A 363 4.15 -10.42 -11.45
CA ASP A 363 5.24 -9.90 -10.63
C ASP A 363 6.54 -10.66 -10.94
N ALA A 364 7.59 -9.94 -11.37
CA ALA A 364 8.88 -10.50 -11.72
C ALA A 364 9.64 -11.12 -10.53
N PHE A 365 9.31 -10.72 -9.30
CA PHE A 365 9.95 -11.23 -8.08
C PHE A 365 9.19 -12.40 -7.45
N SER A 366 7.99 -12.71 -7.93
CA SER A 366 7.19 -13.83 -7.46
C SER A 366 7.37 -15.06 -8.36
N ALA A 367 8.19 -16.02 -7.92
CA ALA A 367 8.43 -17.27 -8.65
C ALA A 367 7.13 -18.02 -9.01
N THR A 368 6.15 -18.00 -8.09
CA THR A 368 4.83 -18.60 -8.31
C THR A 368 4.03 -17.87 -9.39
N ALA A 369 4.04 -16.52 -9.38
CA ALA A 369 3.33 -15.73 -10.39
C ALA A 369 3.98 -15.89 -11.78
N VAL A 370 5.31 -15.90 -11.85
CA VAL A 370 6.03 -16.18 -13.09
C VAL A 370 5.71 -17.57 -13.62
N GLN A 371 5.63 -18.59 -12.75
CA GLN A 371 5.25 -19.93 -13.17
C GLN A 371 3.83 -19.96 -13.76
N ARG A 372 2.87 -19.27 -13.13
CA ARG A 372 1.50 -19.12 -13.67
C ARG A 372 1.50 -18.46 -15.05
N LEU A 373 2.32 -17.43 -15.26
CA LEU A 373 2.49 -16.80 -16.57
C LEU A 373 3.03 -17.79 -17.62
N LEU A 374 4.02 -18.61 -17.27
CA LEU A 374 4.58 -19.61 -18.17
C LEU A 374 3.56 -20.72 -18.51
N ASP A 375 2.83 -21.19 -17.50
CA ASP A 375 1.79 -22.22 -17.64
C ASP A 375 0.65 -21.72 -18.54
N ALA A 376 0.17 -20.49 -18.32
CA ALA A 376 -0.84 -19.85 -19.16
C ALA A 376 -0.41 -19.72 -20.63
N LYS A 377 0.90 -19.61 -20.87
CA LYS A 377 1.50 -19.51 -22.20
C LYS A 377 1.88 -20.87 -22.81
N GLY A 378 1.73 -21.96 -22.07
CA GLY A 378 2.23 -23.28 -22.47
C GLY A 378 3.73 -23.27 -22.77
N ARG A 379 4.51 -22.46 -22.04
CA ARG A 379 5.96 -22.30 -22.25
C ARG A 379 6.74 -23.08 -21.21
N THR A 380 7.91 -23.58 -21.61
CA THR A 380 8.89 -24.15 -20.69
C THR A 380 9.75 -23.04 -20.09
N ARG A 381 10.47 -23.35 -19.00
CA ARG A 381 11.40 -22.44 -18.35
C ARG A 381 12.62 -22.06 -19.21
N ALA A 382 12.84 -22.74 -20.34
CA ALA A 382 13.96 -22.52 -21.24
C ALA A 382 13.87 -21.19 -22.03
N THR A 383 12.72 -20.54 -22.06
CA THR A 383 12.55 -19.22 -22.71
C THR A 383 12.00 -18.20 -21.71
N PRO A 384 12.89 -17.58 -20.91
CA PRO A 384 12.51 -16.60 -19.89
C PRO A 384 11.72 -15.43 -20.49
N PRO A 385 10.67 -14.94 -19.80
CA PRO A 385 9.94 -13.76 -20.24
C PRO A 385 10.78 -12.49 -20.05
N PRO A 386 10.65 -11.48 -20.93
CA PRO A 386 11.21 -10.16 -20.66
C PRO A 386 10.54 -9.52 -19.44
N VAL A 387 11.28 -8.64 -18.78
CA VAL A 387 10.82 -7.83 -17.66
C VAL A 387 10.64 -6.39 -18.11
N LEU A 388 9.43 -5.87 -17.89
CA LEU A 388 9.09 -4.48 -18.18
C LEU A 388 9.34 -3.64 -16.93
N VAL A 389 9.86 -2.43 -17.12
CA VAL A 389 10.17 -1.47 -16.05
C VAL A 389 9.66 -0.07 -16.39
N ALA A 390 9.35 0.73 -15.36
CA ALA A 390 8.71 2.03 -15.53
C ALA A 390 9.65 3.12 -16.09
N ASN A 391 10.94 3.03 -15.76
CA ASN A 391 11.94 4.05 -16.02
C ASN A 391 13.38 3.48 -16.05
N HIS A 392 14.35 4.33 -16.40
CA HIS A 392 15.77 3.96 -16.47
C HIS A 392 16.39 3.65 -15.09
N GLU A 393 15.88 4.24 -14.01
CA GLU A 393 16.41 4.00 -12.65
C GLU A 393 16.17 2.55 -12.23
N THR A 394 14.96 2.03 -12.46
CA THR A 394 14.63 0.63 -12.21
C THR A 394 15.43 -0.31 -13.10
N LEU A 395 15.66 0.06 -14.38
CA LEU A 395 16.51 -0.72 -15.28
C LEU A 395 17.94 -0.85 -14.73
N ASP A 396 18.54 0.26 -14.31
CA ASP A 396 19.88 0.29 -13.69
C ASP A 396 19.93 -0.43 -12.34
N ALA A 397 18.79 -0.56 -11.66
CA ALA A 397 18.70 -1.37 -10.45
C ALA A 397 18.74 -2.88 -10.73
N LEU A 398 18.24 -3.32 -11.90
CA LEU A 398 18.10 -4.74 -12.26
C LEU A 398 19.26 -5.32 -13.08
N ALA A 399 19.99 -4.49 -13.80
CA ALA A 399 21.13 -4.91 -14.61
C ALA A 399 22.47 -4.45 -14.04
N GLU A 400 23.52 -5.25 -14.23
CA GLU A 400 24.89 -4.86 -13.90
C GLU A 400 25.76 -4.73 -15.15
N ASN A 401 26.83 -3.93 -15.05
CA ASN A 401 27.81 -3.75 -16.13
C ASN A 401 27.20 -3.34 -17.49
N VAL A 402 26.14 -2.52 -17.48
CA VAL A 402 25.45 -2.08 -18.71
C VAL A 402 26.39 -1.25 -19.59
N HIS A 403 26.75 -1.80 -20.75
CA HIS A 403 27.67 -1.19 -21.71
C HIS A 403 27.13 0.16 -22.25
N PRO A 404 27.98 1.18 -22.51
CA PRO A 404 27.52 2.49 -23.02
C PRO A 404 26.62 2.42 -24.25
N LEU A 405 26.96 1.61 -25.25
CA LEU A 405 26.12 1.40 -26.44
C LEU A 405 24.74 0.79 -26.11
N ALA A 406 24.66 -0.07 -25.09
CA ALA A 406 23.36 -0.59 -24.65
C ALA A 406 22.52 0.50 -23.97
N ARG A 407 23.16 1.41 -23.22
CA ARG A 407 22.49 2.61 -22.68
C ARG A 407 22.01 3.53 -23.78
N GLU A 408 22.80 3.71 -24.83
CA GLU A 408 22.45 4.53 -26.00
C GLU A 408 21.24 3.97 -26.74
N LEU A 409 21.14 2.64 -26.90
CA LEU A 409 19.94 1.98 -27.43
C LEU A 409 18.70 2.34 -26.61
N PHE A 410 18.76 2.28 -25.27
CA PHE A 410 17.65 2.71 -24.43
C PHE A 410 17.37 4.21 -24.53
N GLN A 411 18.40 5.07 -24.57
CA GLN A 411 18.20 6.52 -24.73
C GLN A 411 17.52 6.88 -26.06
N ARG A 412 17.77 6.09 -27.11
CA ARG A 412 17.23 6.36 -28.44
C ARG A 412 15.84 5.80 -28.66
N PHE A 413 15.57 4.60 -28.13
CA PHE A 413 14.38 3.81 -28.48
C PHE A 413 13.47 3.50 -27.29
N ALA A 414 13.80 3.98 -26.08
CA ALA A 414 12.97 3.84 -24.90
C ALA A 414 12.43 5.22 -24.43
N PRO A 415 11.16 5.30 -23.98
CA PRO A 415 10.13 4.27 -24.02
C PRO A 415 9.82 3.81 -25.45
N GLY A 416 9.56 2.52 -25.66
CA GLY A 416 9.24 2.01 -27.00
C GLY A 416 9.44 0.51 -27.22
N PRO A 417 9.44 0.08 -28.49
CA PRO A 417 9.43 -1.33 -28.89
C PRO A 417 10.83 -1.96 -28.92
N LEU A 418 11.71 -1.57 -27.99
CA LEU A 418 13.03 -2.16 -27.82
C LEU A 418 13.08 -3.02 -26.55
N THR A 419 13.64 -4.22 -26.66
CA THR A 419 14.01 -5.07 -25.52
C THR A 419 15.49 -5.40 -25.62
N VAL A 420 16.24 -5.23 -24.53
CA VAL A 420 17.68 -5.51 -24.51
C VAL A 420 18.01 -6.56 -23.47
N ILE A 421 18.73 -7.61 -23.87
CA ILE A 421 19.26 -8.64 -22.96
C ILE A 421 20.56 -8.12 -22.36
N LEU A 422 20.61 -8.08 -21.04
CA LEU A 422 21.71 -7.57 -20.23
C LEU A 422 22.12 -8.62 -19.19
N GLN A 423 23.27 -8.42 -18.55
CA GLN A 423 23.65 -9.21 -17.38
C GLN A 423 22.74 -8.81 -16.21
N ALA A 424 22.07 -9.80 -15.62
CA ALA A 424 21.24 -9.58 -14.44
C ALA A 424 22.15 -9.31 -13.24
N ARG A 425 21.71 -8.43 -12.35
CA ARG A 425 22.47 -8.13 -11.14
C ARG A 425 22.52 -9.35 -10.22
N GLY A 426 23.72 -9.78 -9.83
CA GLY A 426 23.92 -11.04 -9.11
C GLY A 426 23.27 -11.13 -7.71
N SER A 427 22.84 -10.00 -7.14
CA SER A 427 22.14 -9.93 -5.86
C SER A 427 20.62 -10.12 -5.96
N LEU A 428 20.06 -10.18 -7.17
CA LEU A 428 18.61 -10.31 -7.36
C LEU A 428 18.15 -11.73 -7.02
N GLN A 429 17.16 -11.81 -6.13
CA GLN A 429 16.44 -13.05 -5.84
C GLN A 429 15.13 -13.03 -6.62
N TRP A 430 15.16 -13.64 -7.81
CA TRP A 430 13.99 -13.84 -8.68
C TRP A 430 14.12 -15.18 -9.41
N ASP A 431 13.00 -15.69 -9.90
CA ASP A 431 12.96 -16.90 -10.72
C ASP A 431 12.16 -16.64 -11.98
N LEU A 432 12.86 -16.24 -13.04
CA LEU A 432 12.32 -15.97 -14.36
C LEU A 432 12.41 -17.20 -15.29
N GLY A 433 12.82 -18.36 -14.78
CA GLY A 433 13.24 -19.52 -15.57
C GLY A 433 14.74 -19.60 -15.80
N GLU A 434 15.16 -20.32 -16.84
CA GLU A 434 16.57 -20.58 -17.17
C GLU A 434 17.22 -19.35 -17.83
N THR A 435 17.52 -18.33 -17.04
CA THR A 435 18.06 -17.05 -17.53
C THR A 435 19.56 -17.04 -17.81
N ASN A 436 20.29 -18.05 -17.34
CA ASN A 436 21.76 -18.12 -17.46
C ASN A 436 22.48 -16.84 -17.00
N GLY A 437 21.96 -16.18 -15.96
CA GLY A 437 22.52 -14.94 -15.40
C GLY A 437 22.17 -13.66 -16.18
N THR A 438 21.25 -13.73 -17.16
CA THR A 438 20.84 -12.58 -17.97
C THR A 438 19.42 -12.12 -17.66
N VAL A 439 19.04 -10.93 -18.13
CA VAL A 439 17.65 -10.45 -18.10
C VAL A 439 17.36 -9.62 -19.35
N ALA A 440 16.21 -9.84 -19.96
CA ALA A 440 15.70 -9.03 -21.06
C ALA A 440 14.84 -7.87 -20.50
N LEU A 441 15.29 -6.63 -20.65
CA LEU A 441 14.61 -5.44 -20.08
C LEU A 441 13.98 -4.57 -21.17
N ARG A 442 12.83 -3.97 -20.85
CA ARG A 442 12.11 -3.01 -21.71
C ARG A 442 11.41 -1.92 -20.90
N ILE A 443 11.43 -0.69 -21.41
CA ILE A 443 10.56 0.40 -20.94
C ILE A 443 9.48 0.60 -22.03
N PRO A 444 8.22 0.20 -21.81
CA PRO A 444 7.18 0.29 -22.84
C PRO A 444 6.70 1.74 -23.04
N ASP A 445 6.35 2.12 -24.28
CA ASP A 445 5.71 3.41 -24.60
C ASP A 445 4.18 3.35 -24.46
N SER A 446 3.73 2.79 -23.33
CA SER A 446 2.32 2.77 -22.95
C SER A 446 2.19 3.52 -21.64
N ARG A 447 1.42 4.62 -21.64
CA ARG A 447 1.17 5.41 -20.43
C ARG A 447 0.60 4.54 -19.32
N LEU A 448 -0.42 3.73 -19.63
CA LEU A 448 -1.05 2.81 -18.68
C LEU A 448 -0.05 1.79 -18.14
N ALA A 449 0.76 1.18 -19.02
CA ALA A 449 1.77 0.22 -18.59
C ALA A 449 2.80 0.84 -17.65
N ARG A 450 3.27 2.06 -17.97
CA ARG A 450 4.25 2.76 -17.15
C ARG A 450 3.69 3.21 -15.80
N GLU A 451 2.43 3.67 -15.73
CA GLU A 451 1.81 3.98 -14.43
C GLU A 451 1.64 2.73 -13.59
N LEU A 452 1.18 1.61 -14.18
CA LEU A 452 1.08 0.35 -13.46
C LEU A 452 2.45 -0.11 -12.92
N LEU A 453 3.50 -0.07 -13.74
CA LEU A 453 4.86 -0.45 -13.36
C LEU A 453 5.46 0.43 -12.24
N LYS A 454 5.06 1.70 -12.12
CA LYS A 454 5.48 2.55 -10.99
C LYS A 454 4.83 2.08 -9.69
N GLU A 455 3.59 1.63 -9.75
CA GLU A 455 2.81 1.21 -8.59
C GLU A 455 3.10 -0.23 -8.15
N THR A 456 3.32 -1.14 -9.09
CA THR A 456 3.50 -2.58 -8.82
C THR A 456 4.96 -3.00 -8.76
N GLY A 457 5.86 -2.21 -9.35
CA GLY A 457 7.23 -2.63 -9.62
C GLY A 457 7.36 -3.44 -10.92
N PRO A 458 8.56 -4.00 -11.20
CA PRO A 458 8.87 -4.72 -12.43
C PRO A 458 7.95 -5.92 -12.67
N LEU A 459 7.45 -6.07 -13.89
CA LEU A 459 6.59 -7.18 -14.27
C LEU A 459 7.26 -8.04 -15.33
N ALA A 460 7.25 -9.36 -15.14
CA ALA A 460 7.56 -10.33 -16.18
C ALA A 460 6.38 -10.39 -17.16
N VAL A 461 6.64 -10.23 -18.46
CA VAL A 461 5.57 -10.12 -19.47
C VAL A 461 5.85 -11.00 -20.68
N SER A 462 4.80 -11.63 -21.19
CA SER A 462 4.80 -12.35 -22.46
C SER A 462 3.63 -11.85 -23.32
N SER A 463 3.69 -12.01 -24.64
CA SER A 463 2.56 -11.60 -25.49
C SER A 463 1.28 -12.35 -25.10
N ALA A 464 0.13 -11.66 -25.12
CA ALA A 464 -1.17 -12.23 -24.79
C ALA A 464 -1.72 -13.00 -26.00
N ASN A 465 -1.51 -14.33 -26.01
CA ASN A 465 -2.00 -15.22 -27.07
C ASN A 465 -1.96 -16.68 -26.60
N LYS A 466 -2.71 -17.56 -27.25
CA LYS A 466 -2.45 -19.01 -27.11
C LYS A 466 -1.15 -19.38 -27.84
N HIS A 467 -0.52 -20.48 -27.43
CA HIS A 467 0.72 -20.95 -28.06
C HIS A 467 0.54 -21.11 -29.58
N GLY A 468 1.44 -20.52 -30.37
CA GLY A 468 1.41 -20.59 -31.84
C GLY A 468 0.44 -19.63 -32.57
N GLN A 469 -0.39 -18.86 -31.86
CA GLN A 469 -1.31 -17.89 -32.47
C GLN A 469 -0.70 -16.47 -32.52
N PRO A 470 -1.22 -15.55 -33.35
CA PRO A 470 -0.85 -14.13 -33.33
C PRO A 470 -1.07 -13.51 -31.94
N ALA A 471 -0.25 -12.51 -31.59
CA ALA A 471 -0.41 -11.76 -30.35
C ALA A 471 -1.65 -10.86 -30.42
N ALA A 472 -2.42 -10.79 -29.34
CA ALA A 472 -3.58 -9.91 -29.26
C ALA A 472 -3.17 -8.43 -29.35
N THR A 473 -3.95 -7.67 -30.11
CA THR A 473 -3.80 -6.23 -30.30
C THR A 473 -4.92 -5.44 -29.63
N THR A 474 -5.99 -6.10 -29.19
CA THR A 474 -7.06 -5.52 -28.37
C THR A 474 -7.32 -6.34 -27.11
N ALA A 475 -8.05 -5.76 -26.16
CA ALA A 475 -8.43 -6.45 -24.92
C ALA A 475 -9.39 -7.62 -25.20
N GLU A 476 -10.27 -7.50 -26.18
CA GLU A 476 -11.22 -8.54 -26.59
C GLU A 476 -10.51 -9.75 -27.20
N GLU A 477 -9.52 -9.53 -28.07
CA GLU A 477 -8.69 -10.61 -28.63
C GLU A 477 -7.92 -11.33 -27.52
N ALA A 478 -7.40 -10.57 -26.55
CA ALA A 478 -6.69 -11.16 -25.42
C ALA A 478 -7.64 -11.95 -24.52
N LEU A 479 -8.85 -11.46 -24.31
CA LEU A 479 -9.92 -12.14 -23.58
C LEU A 479 -10.29 -13.46 -24.24
N GLU A 480 -10.48 -13.49 -25.56
CA GLU A 480 -10.75 -14.71 -26.31
C GLU A 480 -9.59 -15.73 -26.16
N ALA A 481 -8.36 -15.23 -26.15
CA ALA A 481 -7.18 -16.06 -26.03
C ALA A 481 -6.94 -16.60 -24.60
N LEU A 482 -7.21 -15.82 -23.56
CA LEU A 482 -6.73 -16.08 -22.20
C LEU A 482 -7.80 -15.97 -21.10
N GLY A 483 -9.06 -15.72 -21.44
CA GLY A 483 -10.16 -15.49 -20.49
C GLY A 483 -10.44 -16.64 -19.52
N GLU A 484 -10.01 -17.86 -19.86
CA GLU A 484 -10.11 -19.04 -18.97
C GLU A 484 -9.00 -19.08 -17.90
N VAL A 485 -7.93 -18.29 -18.06
CA VAL A 485 -6.70 -18.36 -17.25
C VAL A 485 -6.37 -17.04 -16.54
N VAL A 486 -6.91 -15.93 -17.05
CA VAL A 486 -6.61 -14.57 -16.56
C VAL A 486 -7.90 -13.92 -16.03
N GLY A 487 -7.80 -13.27 -14.86
CA GLY A 487 -8.92 -12.59 -14.20
C GLY A 487 -9.03 -11.10 -14.45
N VAL A 488 -8.00 -10.43 -15.00
CA VAL A 488 -8.03 -8.97 -15.20
C VAL A 488 -7.49 -8.64 -16.57
N PHE A 489 -8.30 -7.97 -17.38
CA PHE A 489 -7.92 -7.44 -18.69
C PHE A 489 -8.03 -5.92 -18.68
N LEU A 490 -6.95 -5.20 -18.92
CA LEU A 490 -6.97 -3.75 -19.01
C LEU A 490 -7.18 -3.32 -20.45
N ASP A 491 -8.25 -2.61 -20.76
CA ASP A 491 -8.50 -2.06 -22.09
C ASP A 491 -7.95 -0.64 -22.19
N GLY A 492 -6.78 -0.54 -22.82
CA GLY A 492 -6.14 0.73 -23.20
C GLY A 492 -6.30 1.08 -24.68
N GLY A 493 -7.24 0.46 -25.38
CA GLY A 493 -7.42 0.59 -26.82
C GLY A 493 -6.45 -0.28 -27.64
N PRO A 494 -6.44 -0.11 -28.98
CA PRO A 494 -5.62 -0.91 -29.89
C PRO A 494 -4.11 -0.70 -29.69
N ALA A 495 -3.34 -1.79 -29.67
CA ALA A 495 -1.88 -1.77 -29.62
C ALA A 495 -1.24 -1.64 -31.03
N GLY A 496 0.06 -1.38 -31.10
CA GLY A 496 0.80 -1.13 -32.36
C GLY A 496 0.92 -2.32 -33.33
N GLY A 497 0.60 -3.54 -32.91
CA GLY A 497 0.52 -4.75 -33.74
C GLY A 497 1.82 -5.53 -33.92
N GLU A 498 2.98 -4.87 -33.96
CA GLU A 498 4.28 -5.53 -34.14
C GLU A 498 5.01 -5.79 -32.81
N PRO A 499 5.60 -6.98 -32.57
CA PRO A 499 6.39 -7.26 -31.37
C PRO A 499 7.65 -6.40 -31.26
N SER A 500 8.19 -6.25 -30.04
CA SER A 500 9.46 -5.53 -29.82
C SER A 500 10.65 -6.20 -30.50
N THR A 501 11.60 -5.41 -30.98
CA THR A 501 12.93 -5.90 -31.40
C THR A 501 13.72 -6.29 -30.15
N ILE A 502 14.32 -7.49 -30.14
CA ILE A 502 15.13 -8.00 -29.03
C ILE A 502 16.60 -8.01 -29.45
N VAL A 503 17.44 -7.27 -28.70
CA VAL A 503 18.89 -7.20 -28.91
C VAL A 503 19.60 -7.82 -27.72
N ASP A 504 20.44 -8.83 -27.96
CA ASP A 504 21.39 -9.32 -26.97
C ASP A 504 22.64 -8.44 -26.95
N ALA A 505 22.75 -7.63 -25.90
CA ALA A 505 23.86 -6.72 -25.66
C ALA A 505 24.89 -7.29 -24.68
N THR A 506 24.68 -8.51 -24.15
CA THR A 506 25.62 -9.14 -23.22
C THR A 506 27.03 -9.33 -23.81
N PRO A 507 27.23 -9.64 -25.11
CA PRO A 507 28.57 -9.79 -25.68
C PRO A 507 29.39 -8.49 -25.69
N LEU A 508 28.75 -7.31 -25.71
CA LEU A 508 29.44 -6.01 -25.71
C LEU A 508 30.33 -5.83 -24.48
N THR A 509 29.93 -6.37 -23.33
CA THR A 509 30.73 -6.34 -22.09
C THR A 509 32.06 -7.09 -22.20
N ARG A 510 32.17 -8.01 -23.17
CA ARG A 510 33.38 -8.78 -23.49
C ARG A 510 34.11 -8.24 -24.74
N GLY A 511 33.65 -7.12 -25.30
CA GLY A 511 34.20 -6.53 -26.53
C GLY A 511 33.75 -7.22 -27.82
N GLU A 512 32.76 -8.11 -27.74
CA GLU A 512 32.18 -8.84 -28.87
C GLU A 512 30.94 -8.11 -29.41
N PRO A 513 30.57 -8.30 -30.69
CA PRO A 513 29.39 -7.63 -31.26
C PRO A 513 28.08 -8.14 -30.66
N ALA A 514 27.14 -7.21 -30.44
CA ALA A 514 25.76 -7.50 -30.06
C ALA A 514 25.00 -8.21 -31.18
N ARG A 515 23.89 -8.87 -30.84
CA ARG A 515 23.11 -9.68 -31.80
C ARG A 515 21.63 -9.34 -31.70
N ILE A 516 20.95 -9.22 -32.84
CA ILE A 516 19.48 -9.17 -32.85
C ILE A 516 18.99 -10.60 -32.69
N VAL A 517 18.34 -10.90 -31.54
CA VAL A 517 17.77 -12.22 -31.23
C VAL A 517 16.39 -12.36 -31.86
N ARG A 518 15.66 -11.26 -31.95
CA ARG A 518 14.37 -11.20 -32.63
C ARG A 518 14.20 -9.86 -33.32
N GLN A 519 13.97 -9.90 -34.63
CA GLN A 519 13.55 -8.72 -35.38
C GLN A 519 12.07 -8.40 -35.07
N GLY A 520 11.79 -7.15 -34.70
CA GLY A 520 10.45 -6.63 -34.43
C GLY A 520 10.28 -5.25 -35.06
N ALA A 521 9.51 -4.38 -34.41
CA ALA A 521 9.13 -3.05 -34.92
C ALA A 521 10.31 -2.10 -35.24
N LEU A 522 11.49 -2.30 -34.65
CA LEU A 522 12.70 -1.53 -34.99
C LEU A 522 13.54 -2.28 -36.00
N SER A 523 13.71 -1.72 -37.20
CA SER A 523 14.53 -2.30 -38.27
C SER A 523 16.00 -2.49 -37.84
N ARG A 524 16.69 -3.45 -38.50
CA ARG A 524 18.13 -3.65 -38.30
C ARG A 524 18.92 -2.36 -38.54
N ASP A 525 18.57 -1.59 -39.56
CA ASP A 525 19.26 -0.34 -39.91
C ASP A 525 19.22 0.67 -38.76
N LEU A 526 18.07 0.82 -38.08
CA LEU A 526 17.94 1.69 -36.91
C LEU A 526 18.81 1.22 -35.74
N ILE A 527 18.93 -0.09 -35.54
CA ILE A 527 19.81 -0.65 -34.50
C ILE A 527 21.29 -0.45 -34.89
N GLU A 528 21.61 -0.59 -36.17
CA GLU A 528 22.96 -0.39 -36.73
C GLU A 528 23.40 1.08 -36.65
N GLU A 529 22.49 2.05 -36.76
CA GLU A 529 22.80 3.47 -36.53
C GLU A 529 23.40 3.75 -35.14
N VAL A 530 23.01 2.97 -34.13
CA VAL A 530 23.52 3.11 -32.76
C VAL A 530 24.75 2.21 -32.53
N LEU A 531 24.70 0.97 -33.00
CA LEU A 531 25.74 -0.02 -32.69
C LEU A 531 26.92 -0.02 -33.67
N GLY A 532 26.74 0.48 -34.90
CA GLY A 532 27.76 0.48 -35.95
C GLY A 532 28.38 -0.89 -36.18
N ASP A 533 29.72 -0.94 -36.17
CA ASP A 533 30.52 -2.16 -36.33
C ASP A 533 30.39 -3.14 -35.15
N LYS A 534 29.72 -2.75 -34.06
CA LYS A 534 29.43 -3.59 -32.90
C LYS A 534 28.11 -4.34 -33.00
N LEU A 535 27.43 -4.31 -34.14
CA LEU A 535 26.32 -5.21 -34.45
C LEU A 535 26.81 -6.37 -35.32
N ALA A 536 26.50 -7.61 -34.92
CA ALA A 536 26.88 -8.79 -35.68
C ALA A 536 26.28 -8.78 -37.10
N ALA A 537 27.00 -9.37 -38.05
CA ALA A 537 26.49 -9.62 -39.39
C ALA A 537 25.28 -10.57 -39.33
N PHE A 538 24.33 -10.39 -40.23
CA PHE A 538 23.14 -11.24 -40.31
C PHE A 538 23.53 -12.67 -40.73
N GLU A 539 23.46 -13.62 -39.81
CA GLU A 539 23.41 -15.05 -40.12
C GLU A 539 21.95 -15.49 -39.97
N ALA A 540 21.32 -15.91 -41.08
CA ALA A 540 20.01 -16.53 -41.02
C ALA A 540 20.10 -17.79 -40.14
N PRO A 541 19.14 -18.05 -39.23
CA PRO A 541 19.21 -19.22 -38.37
C PRO A 541 19.20 -20.51 -39.21
N GLU A 542 20.12 -21.43 -38.92
CA GLU A 542 20.02 -22.81 -39.41
C GLU A 542 18.72 -23.44 -38.88
N PRO A 543 17.92 -24.10 -39.72
CA PRO A 543 16.66 -24.69 -39.28
C PRO A 543 16.93 -25.77 -38.22
N GLY A 544 16.27 -25.63 -37.07
CA GLY A 544 16.30 -26.63 -36.00
C GLY A 544 15.74 -27.99 -36.44
N PRO A 545 16.02 -29.08 -35.70
CA PRO A 545 15.77 -30.46 -36.12
C PRO A 545 14.30 -30.86 -36.31
N GLU A 546 13.34 -29.95 -36.14
CA GLU A 546 11.90 -30.22 -36.34
C GLU A 546 11.39 -29.94 -37.77
N ALA A 547 12.19 -29.30 -38.64
CA ALA A 547 11.79 -29.02 -40.03
C ALA A 547 12.27 -30.07 -41.06
N ALA A 548 12.96 -31.13 -40.64
CA ALA A 548 13.54 -32.14 -41.53
C ALA A 548 12.61 -33.33 -41.86
N SER A 549 11.30 -33.21 -41.63
CA SER A 549 10.32 -34.28 -41.93
C SER A 549 9.31 -33.93 -43.03
N ALA A 550 9.46 -32.79 -43.71
CA ALA A 550 8.49 -32.37 -44.74
C ALA A 550 9.17 -31.95 -46.05
N VAL A 551 10.03 -32.81 -46.60
CA VAL A 551 10.34 -32.79 -48.04
C VAL A 551 10.49 -34.23 -48.50
N GLU A 552 9.41 -34.81 -49.04
CA GLU A 552 9.46 -35.79 -50.13
C GLU A 552 8.03 -36.16 -50.56
N ALA A 553 7.44 -35.32 -51.41
CA ALA A 553 6.48 -35.67 -52.46
C ALA A 553 6.03 -34.38 -53.15
N ASP A 554 6.62 -34.07 -54.30
CA ASP A 554 5.93 -34.19 -55.59
C ASP A 554 6.59 -33.26 -56.62
N SER A 555 7.24 -33.86 -57.61
CA SER A 555 7.74 -33.18 -58.79
C SER A 555 7.46 -34.05 -60.00
N ALA A 556 6.31 -33.85 -60.65
CA ALA A 556 6.13 -34.16 -62.06
C ALA A 556 4.83 -33.54 -62.58
N GLY A 557 4.91 -32.79 -63.68
CA GLY A 557 3.75 -32.56 -64.55
C GLY A 557 3.60 -31.15 -65.11
N THR A 558 4.41 -30.83 -66.13
CA THR A 558 4.08 -29.82 -67.14
C THR A 558 2.93 -30.32 -68.01
N ASP A 559 1.89 -29.51 -68.24
CA ASP A 559 1.33 -29.30 -69.58
C ASP A 559 0.41 -28.07 -69.64
N SER A 560 -0.07 -27.76 -70.84
CA SER A 560 -0.17 -26.44 -71.45
C SER A 560 -1.60 -26.05 -71.87
N VAL A 561 -1.85 -24.73 -72.09
CA VAL A 561 -2.81 -24.11 -73.05
C VAL A 561 -4.32 -24.23 -72.68
N GLU A 562 -5.28 -23.31 -72.84
CA GLU A 562 -5.52 -22.13 -73.69
C GLU A 562 -6.65 -21.22 -73.12
N THR A 563 -6.57 -19.93 -73.46
CA THR A 563 -7.60 -18.88 -73.71
C THR A 563 -9.05 -18.97 -73.22
N GLY A 564 -9.55 -17.83 -72.74
CA GLY A 564 -10.98 -17.47 -72.72
C GLY A 564 -11.24 -16.10 -72.09
N SER A 565 -11.50 -15.10 -72.93
CA SER A 565 -11.69 -13.67 -72.68
C SER A 565 -13.06 -13.26 -72.10
N VAL A 566 -13.20 -11.94 -71.84
CA VAL A 566 -14.44 -11.11 -71.72
C VAL A 566 -14.96 -11.01 -70.26
N GLU A 567 -15.27 -9.86 -69.65
CA GLU A 567 -15.50 -8.46 -70.03
C GLU A 567 -15.27 -7.55 -68.82
N THR A 568 -14.84 -6.32 -69.10
CA THR A 568 -14.85 -5.16 -68.19
C THR A 568 -16.24 -4.54 -68.13
N ASP A 569 -16.67 -4.08 -66.96
CA ASP A 569 -17.46 -2.85 -66.90
C ASP A 569 -17.16 -2.05 -65.62
N SER A 570 -16.71 -0.83 -65.87
CA SER A 570 -16.54 0.29 -64.95
C SER A 570 -17.87 1.05 -64.81
N VAL A 571 -17.92 2.01 -63.86
CA VAL A 571 -18.86 3.16 -63.67
C VAL A 571 -19.32 3.15 -62.20
N GLU A 572 -19.29 4.22 -61.41
CA GLU A 572 -18.85 5.62 -61.53
C GLU A 572 -18.67 6.15 -60.10
N ALA A 573 -17.78 7.13 -59.94
CA ALA A 573 -17.76 8.01 -58.79
C ALA A 573 -18.80 9.12 -59.00
N ASP A 574 -19.50 9.53 -57.95
CA ASP A 574 -20.10 10.87 -57.93
C ASP A 574 -19.91 11.54 -56.57
N SER A 575 -19.48 12.78 -56.67
CA SER A 575 -19.13 13.72 -55.61
C SER A 575 -20.30 14.66 -55.37
N VAL A 576 -20.57 15.03 -54.11
CA VAL A 576 -21.36 16.24 -53.82
C VAL A 576 -20.73 16.99 -52.64
N GLU A 577 -20.37 18.25 -52.91
CA GLU A 577 -19.94 19.27 -51.95
C GLU A 577 -21.15 20.03 -51.35
N ALA A 578 -20.87 20.68 -50.20
CA ALA A 578 -21.50 21.87 -49.61
C ALA A 578 -22.91 21.70 -48.99
N GLU A 579 -23.27 22.30 -47.85
CA GLU A 579 -23.01 23.68 -47.40
C GLU A 579 -22.91 23.83 -45.86
N LEU A 580 -22.19 24.90 -45.47
CA LEU A 580 -22.24 25.51 -44.14
C LEU A 580 -23.56 26.25 -43.91
N SER A 581 -24.06 26.23 -42.68
CA SER A 581 -24.91 27.32 -42.17
C SER A 581 -24.54 27.68 -40.72
N VAL A 582 -24.25 28.96 -40.59
CA VAL A 582 -23.95 29.76 -39.40
C VAL A 582 -25.24 30.04 -38.63
N GLU A 583 -25.25 29.89 -37.31
CA GLU A 583 -26.00 30.80 -36.43
C GLU A 583 -25.19 31.06 -35.15
N ALA A 584 -24.92 32.34 -34.93
CA ALA A 584 -24.45 32.95 -33.70
C ALA A 584 -25.49 33.99 -33.27
N GLU A 585 -25.76 34.10 -31.97
CA GLU A 585 -26.01 35.34 -31.19
C GLU A 585 -26.39 34.93 -29.74
N ALA A 586 -25.53 35.19 -28.74
CA ALA A 586 -25.47 36.39 -27.88
C ALA A 586 -26.61 36.45 -26.84
N SER A 587 -26.34 36.45 -25.52
CA SER A 587 -25.98 37.65 -24.72
C SER A 587 -25.57 37.17 -23.31
N ILE A 588 -24.38 37.48 -22.79
CA ILE A 588 -24.01 38.64 -21.93
C ILE A 588 -25.06 39.00 -20.88
N GLU A 589 -24.77 38.71 -19.62
CA GLU A 589 -25.07 39.63 -18.53
C GLU A 589 -23.90 39.70 -17.54
N THR A 590 -23.43 40.92 -17.34
CA THR A 590 -22.31 41.36 -16.52
C THR A 590 -22.74 41.61 -15.08
N GLY A 591 -21.92 41.19 -14.11
CA GLY A 591 -22.06 41.59 -12.70
C GLY A 591 -20.70 41.88 -12.08
N ALA A 592 -20.19 43.09 -12.33
CA ALA A 592 -19.07 43.66 -11.58
C ALA A 592 -19.57 44.17 -10.22
N GLY A 593 -18.86 43.82 -9.16
CA GLY A 593 -19.03 44.36 -7.81
C GLY A 593 -17.66 44.53 -7.15
N THR A 594 -17.32 45.77 -6.86
CA THR A 594 -15.99 46.34 -6.61
C THR A 594 -15.41 46.10 -5.21
N ALA A 595 -14.09 45.88 -5.20
CA ALA A 595 -13.04 46.43 -4.34
C ALA A 595 -13.36 46.93 -2.91
N SER A 596 -12.56 46.47 -1.96
CA SER A 596 -11.95 47.36 -0.95
C SER A 596 -10.51 46.94 -0.66
N THR A 597 -9.61 47.86 -0.98
CA THR A 597 -8.18 47.90 -0.69
C THR A 597 -7.90 48.16 0.79
N ALA A 598 -6.85 47.52 1.33
CA ALA A 598 -6.01 48.12 2.37
C ALA A 598 -4.59 47.56 2.25
N THR A 599 -3.70 48.42 1.75
CA THR A 599 -2.24 48.37 1.84
C THR A 599 -1.79 48.49 3.29
N ASP A 600 -0.77 47.75 3.72
CA ASP A 600 0.43 48.38 4.30
C ASP A 600 1.65 47.45 4.33
N THR A 601 2.79 48.12 4.26
CA THR A 601 4.18 47.71 4.05
C THR A 601 4.89 46.95 5.18
N ALA A 602 5.93 46.21 4.78
CA ALA A 602 6.99 45.53 5.57
C ALA A 602 7.84 46.53 6.42
N PRO A 603 8.92 46.17 7.18
CA PRO A 603 9.70 44.91 7.24
C PRO A 603 10.20 44.50 8.65
N ASP A 604 11.02 43.42 8.74
CA ASP A 604 12.22 43.27 9.59
C ASP A 604 12.68 41.78 9.55
N THR A 605 13.71 41.43 8.76
CA THR A 605 15.12 41.21 9.17
C THR A 605 15.33 40.32 10.40
N GLU A 606 15.66 39.04 10.19
CA GLU A 606 16.39 38.21 11.15
C GLU A 606 17.88 38.17 10.77
N PRO A 607 18.82 38.28 11.73
CA PRO A 607 20.25 38.32 11.45
C PRO A 607 20.89 36.93 11.44
N GLU A 608 21.87 36.77 10.56
CA GLU A 608 22.91 35.73 10.67
C GLU A 608 23.74 35.92 11.95
N ALA A 609 24.03 34.82 12.63
CA ALA A 609 25.12 34.73 13.60
C ALA A 609 25.86 33.40 13.43
N ASP A 610 27.05 33.51 12.87
CA ASP A 610 28.13 32.52 12.88
C ASP A 610 28.79 32.46 14.27
N GLY A 611 29.31 31.31 14.69
CA GLY A 611 30.04 31.17 15.96
C GLY A 611 29.93 29.79 16.60
N GLY A 612 30.81 28.87 16.20
CA GLY A 612 30.81 27.48 16.65
C GLY A 612 31.28 27.23 18.09
N THR A 613 31.06 26.00 18.55
CA THR A 613 32.03 25.21 19.33
C THR A 613 31.57 23.75 19.42
N SER A 614 32.44 22.85 18.99
CA SER A 614 32.34 21.40 19.13
C SER A 614 32.53 20.97 20.60
N PRO A 615 31.87 19.90 21.06
CA PRO A 615 32.41 19.10 22.15
C PRO A 615 32.82 17.69 21.66
N ALA A 616 33.91 17.25 22.27
CA ALA A 616 34.72 16.10 21.93
C ALA A 616 34.09 14.74 22.24
N LYS A 617 34.57 13.73 21.52
CA LYS A 617 34.51 12.30 21.86
C LYS A 617 35.14 12.04 23.25
N PRO A 618 34.63 11.08 24.03
CA PRO A 618 35.44 10.39 25.01
C PRO A 618 36.05 9.11 24.40
N SER A 619 37.35 8.98 24.63
CA SER A 619 38.21 7.85 24.32
C SER A 619 37.98 6.66 25.26
N SER A 620 38.24 5.49 24.69
CA SER A 620 38.57 4.22 25.33
C SER A 620 39.45 4.31 26.59
N LEU A 621 39.08 3.56 27.62
CA LEU A 621 40.00 3.05 28.64
C LEU A 621 39.67 1.58 28.92
N THR A 622 40.60 0.72 28.52
CA THR A 622 40.81 -0.65 28.99
C THR A 622 41.75 -0.63 30.20
N GLU A 623 41.42 -1.36 31.26
CA GLU A 623 42.29 -2.16 32.19
C GLU A 623 41.46 -2.45 33.46
N ARG A 624 41.00 -3.69 33.70
CA ARG A 624 41.66 -4.85 34.35
C ARG A 624 41.82 -4.74 35.87
N GLU A 625 41.63 -5.91 36.50
CA GLU A 625 41.91 -6.32 37.88
C GLU A 625 40.82 -6.11 38.95
N SER A 626 39.95 -7.12 39.12
CA SER A 626 39.78 -7.95 40.34
C SER A 626 38.57 -8.86 40.20
#